data_AF-A0A1I8PTL9-F1
#
_entry.id   AF-A0A1I8PTL9-F1
#
_cell.length_a   1.000
_cell.length_b   1.000
_cell.length_c   1.000
_cell.angle_alpha   90.00
_cell.angle_beta   90.00
_cell.angle_gamma   90.00
#
_symmetry.space_group_name_H-M   'P 1'
#
loop_
_entity.id
_entity.type
_entity.pdbx_description
1 polymer ?
#
loop_
_entity_poly.entity_id
_entity_poly.type
_entity_poly.pdbx_seq_one_letter_code
_entity_poly.pdbx_strand_id
1 'polypeptide(L)'
;MNFKNCLVLLVLLGTAIALPSPDAKDDEELKELTYRLYSRLQLQTEGRHAQVSELVEKMNPMMKAAEDTTTSTTIAPEPVQKRTLSDIATRLYSRLQEGRSADLTELLSKLKGETTTVAPVPVPPPPPPPPPPPPPPPPPPAPAPPPPPPPPPPAPAPAPAPVPAPPCNCPPPPPPPPPPPTGTGTGTGTGTGTAPCTGSPPPPPPPPPPPPPPPPPPPPPPPPPPPPPPPASRAEDNSQQHDKDDNDMAAHDEKGEEHNDLLDHHHDANQDADSGKRALGDNKNKENNKKDVKKTSNGMKRKANRRQNKKRPNKMQRFKRRKQMRQRKRRRQALRKRNRKTKSKKKRLKKVGGKKNKKKNPKMKKNKRKMLAKRKRKQKKKRMQKRRHKLKMRKQRRNRKHKNKLRRKQRLNRKKGKPLKNRKNRKNRRNRKNNKRQRLNNKRMTQASKLQSEETSAPQSTQKEEKS
;
A
#
# COMPACT_ATOMS: atom_id res chain seq x y z
N MET A 1 -6.27 -5.28 -17.36
CA MET A 1 -5.60 -6.46 -17.92
C MET A 1 -4.98 -6.09 -19.26
N ASN A 2 -3.81 -6.65 -19.60
CA ASN A 2 -3.24 -6.47 -20.94
C ASN A 2 -4.02 -7.34 -21.93
N PHE A 3 -4.13 -6.93 -23.19
CA PHE A 3 -4.90 -7.61 -24.24
C PHE A 3 -4.58 -9.11 -24.34
N LYS A 4 -3.30 -9.48 -24.19
CA LYS A 4 -2.83 -10.87 -24.15
C LYS A 4 -3.48 -11.71 -23.03
N ASN A 5 -3.78 -11.10 -21.88
CA ASN A 5 -4.45 -11.80 -20.77
C ASN A 5 -5.96 -11.94 -21.00
N CYS A 6 -6.59 -11.03 -21.76
CA CYS A 6 -7.98 -11.22 -22.18
C CYS A 6 -8.10 -12.32 -23.23
N LEU A 7 -7.14 -12.40 -24.16
CA LEU A 7 -7.12 -13.45 -25.19
C LEU A 7 -6.93 -14.85 -24.59
N VAL A 8 -6.01 -14.99 -23.63
CA VAL A 8 -5.81 -16.25 -22.89
C VAL A 8 -7.05 -16.64 -22.09
N LEU A 9 -7.77 -15.68 -21.49
CA LEU A 9 -9.03 -15.96 -20.80
C LEU A 9 -10.13 -16.41 -21.76
N LEU A 10 -10.22 -15.82 -22.96
CA LEU A 10 -11.19 -16.22 -23.99
C LEU A 10 -10.93 -17.63 -24.53
N VAL A 11 -9.66 -17.99 -24.77
CA VAL A 11 -9.29 -19.34 -25.21
C VAL A 11 -9.61 -20.37 -24.12
N LEU A 12 -9.30 -20.07 -22.86
CA LEU A 12 -9.60 -20.97 -21.74
C LEU A 12 -11.11 -21.14 -21.50
N LEU A 13 -11.90 -20.08 -21.68
CA LEU A 13 -13.36 -20.14 -21.61
C LEU A 13 -13.95 -20.94 -22.79
N GLY A 14 -13.42 -20.77 -24.00
CA GLY A 14 -13.87 -21.54 -25.16
C GLY A 14 -13.59 -23.04 -25.05
N THR A 15 -12.42 -23.42 -24.50
CA THR A 15 -12.07 -24.83 -24.28
C THR A 15 -12.89 -25.48 -23.17
N ALA A 16 -13.34 -24.71 -22.17
CA ALA A 16 -14.14 -25.24 -21.07
C ALA A 16 -15.59 -25.56 -21.47
N ILE A 17 -16.10 -24.94 -22.54
CA ILE A 17 -17.47 -25.15 -23.04
C ILE A 17 -17.57 -26.38 -23.96
N ALA A 18 -16.46 -26.84 -24.53
CA ALA A 18 -16.44 -27.92 -25.53
C ALA A 18 -16.30 -29.34 -24.95
N LEU A 19 -16.15 -29.50 -23.64
CA LEU A 19 -16.08 -30.81 -22.99
C LEU A 19 -17.36 -31.06 -22.18
N PRO A 20 -18.34 -31.83 -22.71
CA PRO A 20 -19.50 -32.21 -21.94
C PRO A 20 -19.07 -33.17 -20.82
N SER A 21 -19.20 -32.74 -19.57
CA SER A 21 -19.03 -33.61 -18.39
C SER A 21 -20.40 -34.19 -18.00
N PRO A 22 -20.55 -35.51 -17.84
CA PRO A 22 -21.87 -36.14 -17.79
C PRO A 22 -22.60 -36.14 -16.43
N ASP A 23 -22.14 -35.43 -15.40
CA ASP A 23 -22.80 -35.42 -14.08
C ASP A 23 -23.17 -33.99 -13.64
N ALA A 24 -24.40 -33.56 -13.98
CA ALA A 24 -24.86 -32.18 -13.85
C ALA A 24 -25.90 -31.98 -12.73
N LYS A 25 -25.44 -31.51 -11.57
CA LYS A 25 -26.25 -30.70 -10.63
C LYS A 25 -25.69 -29.30 -10.36
N ASP A 26 -24.50 -28.98 -10.88
CA ASP A 26 -23.82 -27.69 -10.69
C ASP A 26 -23.84 -26.77 -11.93
N ASP A 27 -24.64 -27.13 -12.95
CA ASP A 27 -24.70 -26.40 -14.24
C ASP A 27 -25.27 -24.98 -14.12
N GLU A 28 -26.10 -24.70 -13.11
CA GLU A 28 -26.68 -23.37 -12.87
C GLU A 28 -25.62 -22.37 -12.41
N GLU A 29 -24.75 -22.74 -11.46
CA GLU A 29 -23.68 -21.85 -11.00
C GLU A 29 -22.64 -21.57 -12.08
N LEU A 30 -22.35 -22.57 -12.93
CA LEU A 30 -21.42 -22.40 -14.05
C LEU A 30 -22.01 -21.50 -15.14
N LYS A 31 -23.32 -21.62 -15.43
CA LYS A 31 -24.03 -20.71 -16.34
C LYS A 31 -24.05 -19.29 -15.78
N GLU A 32 -24.31 -19.10 -14.49
CA GLU A 32 -24.33 -17.77 -13.89
C GLU A 32 -22.94 -17.12 -13.88
N LEU A 33 -21.88 -17.89 -13.57
CA LEU A 33 -20.51 -17.39 -13.61
C LEU A 33 -20.07 -17.02 -15.04
N THR A 34 -20.45 -17.83 -16.02
CA THR A 34 -20.17 -17.59 -17.44
C THR A 34 -20.91 -16.33 -17.92
N TYR A 35 -22.18 -16.17 -17.56
CA TYR A 35 -22.98 -14.98 -17.89
C TYR A 35 -22.42 -13.70 -17.24
N ARG A 36 -22.00 -13.77 -15.96
CA ARG A 36 -21.34 -12.65 -15.26
C ARG A 36 -20.01 -12.27 -15.90
N LEU A 37 -19.22 -13.24 -16.36
CA LEU A 37 -17.96 -12.98 -17.07
C LEU A 37 -18.20 -12.37 -18.45
N TYR A 38 -19.18 -12.88 -19.20
CA TYR A 38 -19.58 -12.36 -20.51
C TYR A 38 -20.08 -10.91 -20.41
N SER A 39 -21.02 -10.63 -19.50
CA SER A 39 -21.56 -9.29 -19.26
C SER A 39 -20.46 -8.27 -18.90
N ARG A 40 -19.48 -8.69 -18.09
CA ARG A 40 -18.35 -7.84 -17.70
C ARG A 40 -17.40 -7.57 -18.87
N LEU A 41 -17.24 -8.53 -19.79
CA LEU A 41 -16.44 -8.37 -20.99
C LEU A 41 -17.13 -7.40 -21.96
N GLN A 42 -18.44 -7.52 -22.14
CA GLN A 42 -19.26 -6.68 -23.02
C GLN A 42 -19.24 -5.21 -22.59
N LEU A 43 -19.43 -4.93 -21.29
CA LEU A 43 -19.29 -3.57 -20.74
C LEU A 43 -17.88 -2.98 -20.97
N GLN A 44 -16.85 -3.83 -20.95
CA GLN A 44 -15.48 -3.40 -21.19
C GLN A 44 -15.20 -3.11 -22.67
N THR A 45 -15.84 -3.84 -23.58
CA THR A 45 -15.76 -3.60 -25.03
C THR A 45 -16.54 -2.37 -25.45
N GLU A 46 -17.74 -2.15 -24.91
CA GLU A 46 -18.55 -0.95 -25.15
C GLU A 46 -17.83 0.32 -24.68
N GLY A 47 -17.25 0.30 -23.47
CA GLY A 47 -16.45 1.41 -22.97
C GLY A 47 -15.18 1.69 -23.79
N ARG A 48 -14.66 0.70 -24.52
CA ARG A 48 -13.56 0.89 -25.48
C ARG A 48 -14.04 1.37 -26.84
N HIS A 49 -15.16 0.87 -27.34
CA HIS A 49 -15.79 1.34 -28.56
C HIS A 49 -16.21 2.81 -28.44
N ALA A 50 -16.72 3.23 -27.29
CA ALA A 50 -17.03 4.63 -27.00
C ALA A 50 -15.76 5.51 -27.05
N GLN A 51 -14.64 5.05 -26.47
CA GLN A 51 -13.36 5.79 -26.52
C GLN A 51 -12.76 5.86 -27.92
N VAL A 52 -12.91 4.79 -28.71
CA VAL A 52 -12.45 4.79 -30.11
C VAL A 52 -13.36 5.70 -30.94
N SER A 53 -14.67 5.66 -30.76
CA SER A 53 -15.62 6.55 -31.45
C SER A 53 -15.38 8.02 -31.10
N GLU A 54 -15.14 8.36 -29.83
CA GLU A 54 -14.75 9.71 -29.40
C GLU A 54 -13.43 10.17 -30.06
N LEU A 55 -12.48 9.24 -30.25
CA LEU A 55 -11.21 9.53 -30.93
C LEU A 55 -11.42 9.76 -32.44
N VAL A 56 -12.29 8.98 -33.07
CA VAL A 56 -12.64 9.12 -34.50
C VAL A 56 -13.38 10.44 -34.74
N GLU A 57 -14.41 10.76 -33.95
CA GLU A 57 -15.12 12.05 -34.05
C GLU A 57 -14.18 13.25 -33.85
N LYS A 58 -13.19 13.12 -32.97
CA LYS A 58 -12.20 14.16 -32.74
C LYS A 58 -11.18 14.30 -33.86
N MET A 59 -10.97 13.26 -34.66
CA MET A 59 -10.09 13.29 -35.82
C MET A 59 -10.80 13.81 -37.08
N ASN A 60 -12.11 13.66 -37.21
CA ASN A 60 -12.89 14.17 -38.35
C ASN A 60 -12.72 15.67 -38.64
N PRO A 61 -12.80 16.61 -37.68
CA PRO A 61 -12.60 18.03 -37.98
C PRO A 61 -11.14 18.36 -38.33
N MET A 62 -10.17 17.55 -37.86
CA MET A 62 -8.76 17.69 -38.27
C MET A 62 -8.53 17.22 -39.71
N MET A 63 -9.29 16.24 -40.18
CA MET A 63 -9.26 15.77 -41.57
C MET A 63 -9.92 16.81 -42.48
N LYS A 64 -11.10 17.32 -42.12
CA LYS A 64 -11.83 18.34 -42.90
C LYS A 64 -11.02 19.65 -43.05
N ALA A 65 -10.32 20.07 -42.00
CA ALA A 65 -9.44 21.23 -42.06
C ALA A 65 -8.19 21.03 -42.96
N ALA A 66 -7.80 19.79 -43.25
CA ALA A 66 -6.66 19.51 -44.13
C ALA A 66 -7.04 19.60 -45.62
N GLU A 67 -8.31 19.31 -45.97
CA GLU A 67 -8.84 19.43 -47.34
C GLU A 67 -8.97 20.90 -47.77
N ASP A 68 -9.38 21.78 -46.86
CA ASP A 68 -9.46 23.23 -47.13
C ASP A 68 -8.07 23.89 -47.32
N THR A 69 -6.97 23.20 -47.01
CA THR A 69 -5.60 23.78 -47.11
C THR A 69 -4.90 23.43 -48.43
N THR A 70 -5.51 22.67 -49.33
CA THR A 70 -4.85 22.17 -50.57
C THR A 70 -5.21 22.89 -51.87
N THR A 71 -6.10 23.89 -51.86
CA THR A 71 -6.65 24.48 -53.11
C THR A 71 -5.95 25.76 -53.61
N SER A 72 -4.79 26.16 -53.06
CA SER A 72 -4.14 27.41 -53.47
C SER A 72 -2.63 27.28 -53.64
N THR A 73 -2.17 26.48 -54.61
CA THR A 73 -0.85 26.64 -55.24
C THR A 73 -0.89 26.01 -56.64
N THR A 74 -1.27 26.81 -57.63
CA THR A 74 -1.15 26.52 -59.06
C THR A 74 0.29 26.72 -59.48
N ILE A 75 1.10 25.66 -59.48
CA ILE A 75 2.36 25.56 -60.23
C ILE A 75 2.45 24.12 -60.79
N ALA A 76 2.88 24.06 -62.06
CA ALA A 76 2.99 22.96 -63.03
C ALA A 76 3.29 21.53 -62.52
N PRO A 77 2.89 20.49 -63.30
CA PRO A 77 2.85 19.11 -62.83
C PRO A 77 4.19 18.39 -62.97
N GLU A 78 4.66 17.80 -61.86
CA GLU A 78 5.57 16.66 -61.87
C GLU A 78 4.87 15.43 -61.27
N PRO A 79 5.02 14.22 -61.86
CA PRO A 79 4.29 13.04 -61.44
C PRO A 79 4.97 12.35 -60.26
N VAL A 80 4.86 12.94 -59.06
CA VAL A 80 5.30 12.28 -57.82
C VAL A 80 4.08 11.74 -57.08
N GLN A 81 4.03 10.41 -56.94
CA GLN A 81 2.97 9.61 -56.35
C GLN A 81 2.41 10.22 -55.05
N LYS A 82 1.29 10.94 -55.15
CA LYS A 82 0.46 11.36 -54.02
C LYS A 82 -0.22 10.15 -53.43
N ARG A 83 0.49 9.40 -52.58
CA ARG A 83 -0.13 8.43 -51.67
C ARG A 83 -0.96 9.20 -50.68
N THR A 84 -2.27 9.18 -50.87
CA THR A 84 -3.20 9.93 -50.04
C THR A 84 -3.19 9.34 -48.62
N LEU A 85 -3.42 10.17 -47.61
CA LEU A 85 -3.59 9.69 -46.23
C LEU A 85 -4.74 8.69 -46.11
N SER A 86 -5.70 8.73 -47.05
CA SER A 86 -6.76 7.74 -47.24
C SER A 86 -6.18 6.34 -47.50
N ASP A 87 -5.22 6.19 -48.42
CA ASP A 87 -4.56 4.90 -48.69
C ASP A 87 -3.82 4.33 -47.49
N ILE A 88 -3.25 5.21 -46.66
CA ILE A 88 -2.57 4.81 -45.42
C ILE A 88 -3.58 4.37 -44.36
N ALA A 89 -4.73 5.05 -44.25
CA ALA A 89 -5.81 4.66 -43.36
C ALA A 89 -6.43 3.32 -43.78
N THR A 90 -6.71 3.14 -45.07
CA THR A 90 -7.25 1.90 -45.64
C THR A 90 -6.27 0.73 -45.45
N ARG A 91 -4.97 0.92 -45.71
CA ARG A 91 -3.95 -0.13 -45.45
C ARG A 91 -3.79 -0.49 -43.97
N LEU A 92 -3.96 0.48 -43.06
CA LEU A 92 -3.94 0.20 -41.62
C LEU A 92 -5.20 -0.54 -41.16
N TYR A 93 -6.35 -0.27 -41.79
CA TYR A 93 -7.60 -0.96 -41.52
C TYR A 93 -7.57 -2.40 -42.06
N SER A 94 -7.08 -2.62 -43.29
CA SER A 94 -6.90 -3.97 -43.87
C SER A 94 -5.86 -4.80 -43.11
N ARG A 95 -4.74 -4.22 -42.67
CA ARG A 95 -3.78 -4.93 -41.79
C ARG A 95 -4.35 -5.32 -40.43
N LEU A 96 -5.35 -4.61 -39.94
CA LEU A 96 -6.02 -4.95 -38.67
C LEU A 96 -6.99 -6.13 -38.83
N GLN A 97 -7.57 -6.29 -40.02
CA GLN A 97 -8.44 -7.40 -40.40
C GLN A 97 -7.62 -8.66 -40.74
N GLU A 98 -6.56 -8.53 -41.54
CA GLU A 98 -5.72 -9.65 -41.99
C GLU A 98 -4.83 -10.25 -40.89
N GLY A 99 -4.39 -9.45 -39.91
CA GLY A 99 -3.65 -9.93 -38.74
C GLY A 99 -4.48 -10.72 -37.72
N ARG A 100 -5.76 -10.99 -38.01
CA ARG A 100 -6.71 -11.69 -37.14
C ARG A 100 -7.04 -13.11 -37.59
N SER A 101 -6.83 -13.46 -38.86
CA SER A 101 -7.17 -14.78 -39.41
C SER A 101 -5.94 -15.70 -39.58
N ALA A 102 -4.83 -15.19 -40.13
CA ALA A 102 -3.67 -16.05 -40.48
C ALA A 102 -2.94 -16.66 -39.27
N ASP A 103 -2.83 -15.91 -38.16
CA ASP A 103 -2.12 -16.36 -36.95
C ASP A 103 -2.92 -17.40 -36.15
N LEU A 104 -4.22 -17.55 -36.44
CA LEU A 104 -5.12 -18.47 -35.75
C LEU A 104 -5.22 -19.82 -36.49
N THR A 105 -5.17 -19.80 -37.84
CA THR A 105 -5.05 -21.02 -38.66
C THR A 105 -3.67 -21.67 -38.53
N GLU A 106 -2.58 -20.89 -38.44
CA GLU A 106 -1.24 -21.47 -38.25
C GLU A 106 -1.06 -22.12 -36.86
N LEU A 107 -1.69 -21.56 -35.83
CA LEU A 107 -1.67 -22.12 -34.47
C LEU A 107 -2.56 -23.36 -34.32
N LEU A 108 -3.66 -23.45 -35.08
CA LEU A 108 -4.51 -24.65 -35.12
C LEU A 108 -3.86 -25.79 -35.92
N SER A 109 -3.14 -25.48 -37.01
CA SER A 109 -2.41 -26.50 -37.79
C SER A 109 -1.20 -27.06 -37.04
N LYS A 110 -0.51 -26.25 -36.22
CA LYS A 110 0.60 -26.71 -35.37
C LYS A 110 0.16 -27.54 -34.15
N LEU A 111 -1.13 -27.55 -33.79
CA LEU A 111 -1.63 -28.39 -32.70
C LEU A 111 -2.08 -29.78 -33.14
N LYS A 112 -2.19 -30.04 -34.46
CA LYS A 112 -2.81 -31.25 -35.01
C LYS A 112 -1.83 -32.30 -35.53
N GLY A 113 -0.52 -32.06 -35.44
CA GLY A 113 0.49 -32.95 -36.02
C GLY A 113 1.71 -33.12 -35.12
N GLU A 114 1.57 -33.87 -34.01
CA GLU A 114 2.68 -34.54 -33.33
C GLU A 114 2.12 -35.54 -32.30
N THR A 115 1.56 -36.64 -32.80
CA THR A 115 1.30 -37.86 -32.00
C THR A 115 2.29 -38.92 -32.40
N THR A 116 3.52 -38.84 -31.86
CA THR A 116 4.45 -39.97 -31.89
C THR A 116 4.18 -40.82 -30.66
N THR A 117 3.63 -42.01 -30.92
CA THR A 117 3.33 -43.08 -29.95
C THR A 117 4.61 -43.51 -29.23
N VAL A 118 4.76 -43.09 -27.98
CA VAL A 118 5.78 -43.61 -27.05
C VAL A 118 5.05 -44.32 -25.93
N ALA A 119 5.47 -45.56 -25.64
CA ALA A 119 4.89 -46.42 -24.61
C ALA A 119 4.76 -45.70 -23.25
N PRO A 120 3.63 -45.86 -22.53
CA PRO A 120 3.33 -45.07 -21.35
C PRO A 120 4.20 -45.50 -20.15
N VAL A 121 5.13 -44.64 -19.75
CA VAL A 121 5.76 -44.71 -18.44
C VAL A 121 4.69 -44.40 -17.38
N PRO A 122 4.54 -45.21 -16.32
CA PRO A 122 3.54 -44.96 -15.28
C PRO A 122 3.78 -43.60 -14.64
N VAL A 123 2.85 -42.68 -14.90
CA VAL A 123 2.90 -41.31 -14.39
C VAL A 123 2.69 -41.37 -12.87
N PRO A 124 3.58 -40.79 -12.06
CA PRO A 124 3.38 -40.75 -10.62
C PRO A 124 2.06 -40.03 -10.30
N PRO A 125 1.32 -40.47 -9.26
CA PRO A 125 0.05 -39.86 -8.91
C PRO A 125 0.25 -38.36 -8.66
N PRO A 126 -0.67 -37.51 -9.15
CA PRO A 126 -0.55 -36.08 -8.99
C PRO A 126 -0.47 -35.73 -7.49
N PRO A 127 0.38 -34.77 -7.10
CA PRO A 127 0.44 -34.33 -5.72
C PRO A 127 -0.95 -33.86 -5.27
N PRO A 128 -1.35 -34.15 -4.02
CA PRO A 128 -2.64 -33.71 -3.51
C PRO A 128 -2.78 -32.20 -3.66
N PRO A 129 -3.98 -31.69 -4.00
CA PRO A 129 -4.20 -30.27 -4.17
C PRO A 129 -3.81 -29.54 -2.87
N PRO A 130 -3.15 -28.37 -2.97
CA PRO A 130 -2.83 -27.58 -1.79
C PRO A 130 -4.14 -27.25 -1.05
N PRO A 131 -4.14 -27.27 0.30
CA PRO A 131 -5.33 -26.91 1.07
C PRO A 131 -5.80 -25.51 0.67
N PRO A 132 -7.13 -25.27 0.61
CA PRO A 132 -7.66 -23.97 0.26
C PRO A 132 -7.07 -22.90 1.18
N PRO A 133 -6.74 -21.71 0.66
CA PRO A 133 -6.25 -20.62 1.48
C PRO A 133 -7.31 -20.29 2.55
N PRO A 134 -6.91 -19.97 3.79
CA PRO A 134 -7.85 -19.58 4.81
C PRO A 134 -8.67 -18.36 4.33
N PRO A 135 -9.97 -18.30 4.68
CA PRO A 135 -10.82 -17.18 4.28
C PRO A 135 -10.18 -15.85 4.73
N PRO A 136 -10.27 -14.79 3.92
CA PRO A 136 -9.76 -13.49 4.30
C PRO A 136 -10.43 -13.04 5.62
N PRO A 137 -9.69 -12.40 6.54
CA PRO A 137 -10.29 -11.87 7.76
C PRO A 137 -11.40 -10.88 7.40
N PRO A 138 -12.50 -10.83 8.17
CA PRO A 138 -13.58 -9.89 7.92
C PRO A 138 -13.04 -8.46 7.90
N PRO A 139 -13.58 -7.59 7.04
CA PRO A 139 -13.19 -6.19 7.03
C PRO A 139 -13.39 -5.58 8.43
N PRO A 140 -12.46 -4.72 8.89
CA PRO A 140 -12.66 -4.03 10.15
C PRO A 140 -13.97 -3.23 10.10
N PRO A 141 -14.73 -3.16 11.21
CA PRO A 141 -15.96 -2.40 11.27
C PRO A 141 -15.70 -0.97 10.81
N ALA A 142 -16.64 -0.43 10.03
CA ALA A 142 -16.58 0.95 9.59
C ALA A 142 -16.44 1.85 10.82
N PRO A 143 -15.56 2.88 10.79
CA PRO A 143 -15.50 3.84 11.88
C PRO A 143 -16.89 4.45 12.06
N ALA A 144 -17.34 4.53 13.32
CA ALA A 144 -18.59 5.19 13.66
C ALA A 144 -18.65 6.58 13.01
N PRO A 145 -19.81 7.01 12.50
CA PRO A 145 -19.97 8.36 11.98
C PRO A 145 -19.53 9.36 13.05
N PRO A 146 -18.88 10.47 12.66
CA PRO A 146 -18.57 11.52 13.61
C PRO A 146 -19.87 12.00 14.28
N PRO A 147 -19.83 12.37 15.57
CA PRO A 147 -21.00 12.93 16.23
C PRO A 147 -21.48 14.17 15.45
N PRO A 148 -22.80 14.43 15.43
CA PRO A 148 -23.34 15.64 14.81
C PRO A 148 -22.64 16.87 15.40
N PRO A 149 -22.40 17.92 14.60
CA PRO A 149 -21.87 19.16 15.13
C PRO A 149 -22.81 19.69 16.23
N PRO A 150 -22.27 20.31 17.29
CA PRO A 150 -23.11 20.96 18.29
C PRO A 150 -24.00 22.02 17.62
N PRO A 151 -25.22 22.25 18.13
CA PRO A 151 -26.07 23.31 17.63
C PRO A 151 -25.32 24.66 17.69
N PRO A 152 -25.55 25.55 16.71
CA PRO A 152 -24.97 26.89 16.76
C PRO A 152 -25.40 27.57 18.07
N PRO A 153 -24.52 28.39 18.69
CA PRO A 153 -24.90 29.17 19.84
C PRO A 153 -26.10 30.05 19.48
N PRO A 154 -27.04 30.29 20.43
CA PRO A 154 -28.15 31.20 20.19
C PRO A 154 -27.61 32.55 19.70
N ALA A 155 -28.28 33.11 18.69
CA ALA A 155 -27.93 34.43 18.18
C ALA A 155 -27.90 35.42 19.35
N PRO A 156 -26.89 36.31 19.43
CA PRO A 156 -26.90 37.36 20.43
C PRO A 156 -28.21 38.12 20.33
N ALA A 157 -28.84 38.38 21.49
CA ALA A 157 -30.04 39.19 21.55
C ALA A 157 -29.78 40.51 20.81
N PRO A 158 -30.75 41.01 20.02
CA PRO A 158 -30.61 42.28 19.33
C PRO A 158 -30.22 43.35 20.33
N ALA A 159 -29.16 44.10 20.00
CA ALA A 159 -28.72 45.21 20.82
C ALA A 159 -29.91 46.16 21.06
N PRO A 160 -30.10 46.67 22.28
CA PRO A 160 -31.17 47.63 22.57
C PRO A 160 -31.06 48.79 21.58
N ALA A 161 -32.21 49.20 21.03
CA ALA A 161 -32.29 50.30 20.08
C ALA A 161 -31.59 51.54 20.68
N PRO A 162 -30.80 52.28 19.89
CA PRO A 162 -30.14 53.48 20.37
C PRO A 162 -31.19 54.46 20.88
N VAL A 163 -31.01 54.92 22.12
CA VAL A 163 -31.81 55.98 22.73
C VAL A 163 -31.74 57.21 21.82
N PRO A 164 -32.88 57.82 21.45
CA PRO A 164 -32.91 58.99 20.56
C PRO A 164 -32.05 60.11 21.14
N ALA A 165 -31.15 60.64 20.32
CA ALA A 165 -30.32 61.78 20.69
C ALA A 165 -31.20 63.02 20.94
N PRO A 166 -30.83 63.88 21.90
CA PRO A 166 -31.56 65.13 22.14
C PRO A 166 -31.49 66.03 20.89
N PRO A 167 -32.54 66.82 20.61
CA PRO A 167 -32.60 67.67 19.42
C PRO A 167 -31.53 68.76 19.49
N CYS A 168 -30.55 68.68 18.59
CA CYS A 168 -29.64 69.78 18.33
C CYS A 168 -30.41 70.89 17.60
N ASN A 169 -30.54 72.05 18.26
CA ASN A 169 -30.97 73.30 17.65
C ASN A 169 -29.96 73.73 16.58
N CYS A 170 -30.13 73.25 15.35
CA CYS A 170 -29.50 73.85 14.18
C CYS A 170 -30.46 74.89 13.59
N PRO A 171 -29.99 76.12 13.27
CA PRO A 171 -30.80 77.09 12.54
C PRO A 171 -31.17 76.53 11.15
N PRO A 172 -32.37 76.87 10.62
CA PRO A 172 -32.84 76.34 9.34
C PRO A 172 -31.89 76.76 8.21
N PRO A 173 -31.62 75.85 7.24
CA PRO A 173 -30.80 76.17 6.09
C PRO A 173 -31.45 77.27 5.23
N PRO A 174 -30.66 78.14 4.58
CA PRO A 174 -31.19 79.18 3.70
C PRO A 174 -31.93 78.56 2.50
N PRO A 175 -32.97 79.25 1.98
CA PRO A 175 -33.76 78.75 0.87
C PRO A 175 -32.90 78.59 -0.41
N PRO A 176 -33.20 77.58 -1.25
CA PRO A 176 -32.47 77.34 -2.48
C PRO A 176 -32.65 78.49 -3.49
N PRO A 177 -31.64 78.79 -4.32
CA PRO A 177 -31.73 79.83 -5.35
C PRO A 177 -32.76 79.48 -6.44
N PRO A 178 -33.42 80.47 -7.06
CA PRO A 178 -34.42 80.25 -8.09
C PRO A 178 -33.78 79.63 -9.36
N PRO A 179 -34.52 78.75 -10.08
CA PRO A 179 -34.03 78.15 -11.31
C PRO A 179 -33.88 79.20 -12.44
N PRO A 180 -32.92 79.01 -13.36
CA PRO A 180 -32.72 79.92 -14.50
C PRO A 180 -33.92 79.87 -15.47
N PRO A 181 -34.19 80.96 -16.21
CA PRO A 181 -35.31 81.04 -17.15
C PRO A 181 -35.12 80.05 -18.30
N THR A 182 -35.93 79.00 -18.32
CA THR A 182 -36.06 78.11 -19.48
C THR A 182 -36.78 78.84 -20.60
N GLY A 183 -36.06 79.00 -21.71
CA GLY A 183 -36.55 79.61 -22.94
C GLY A 183 -37.76 78.90 -23.53
N THR A 184 -38.71 79.73 -23.93
CA THR A 184 -39.51 79.66 -25.17
C THR A 184 -39.32 78.42 -26.04
N GLY A 185 -40.36 77.59 -26.08
CA GLY A 185 -40.57 76.53 -27.06
C GLY A 185 -42.05 76.25 -27.20
N THR A 186 -42.70 77.06 -28.02
CA THR A 186 -44.07 76.94 -28.56
C THR A 186 -44.41 75.53 -29.04
N GLY A 187 -45.59 75.04 -28.64
CA GLY A 187 -46.14 73.76 -29.11
C GLY A 187 -47.55 73.51 -28.58
N THR A 188 -48.51 74.26 -29.11
CA THR A 188 -49.96 74.08 -29.01
C THR A 188 -50.41 72.67 -29.38
N GLY A 189 -51.32 72.09 -28.58
CA GLY A 189 -51.94 70.79 -28.87
C GLY A 189 -52.91 70.30 -27.80
N THR A 190 -54.05 70.98 -27.73
CA THR A 190 -55.32 70.58 -27.08
C THR A 190 -55.69 69.10 -27.26
N GLY A 191 -56.20 68.46 -26.19
CA GLY A 191 -56.82 67.14 -26.30
C GLY A 191 -57.16 66.48 -24.96
N THR A 192 -58.29 66.89 -24.39
CA THR A 192 -59.07 66.21 -23.34
C THR A 192 -59.17 64.69 -23.50
N GLY A 193 -58.95 63.94 -22.41
CA GLY A 193 -59.15 62.50 -22.37
C GLY A 193 -58.84 61.87 -21.01
N THR A 194 -59.73 62.07 -20.04
CA THR A 194 -59.87 61.25 -18.83
C THR A 194 -59.97 59.77 -19.19
N ALA A 195 -58.96 58.98 -18.84
CA ALA A 195 -58.99 57.51 -18.89
C ALA A 195 -58.87 56.94 -17.47
N PRO A 196 -59.71 55.96 -17.10
CA PRO A 196 -59.78 55.42 -15.74
C PRO A 196 -58.58 54.53 -15.42
N CYS A 197 -58.12 54.62 -14.18
CA CYS A 197 -57.09 53.78 -13.59
C CYS A 197 -57.49 52.29 -13.65
N THR A 198 -56.89 51.52 -14.57
CA THR A 198 -56.93 50.06 -14.52
C THR A 198 -55.92 49.56 -13.51
N GLY A 199 -56.38 49.36 -12.27
CA GLY A 199 -55.61 48.69 -11.21
C GLY A 199 -55.26 47.27 -11.62
N SER A 200 -53.95 46.97 -11.64
CA SER A 200 -53.45 45.62 -11.84
C SER A 200 -53.91 44.73 -10.68
N PRO A 201 -54.39 43.50 -10.92
CA PRO A 201 -54.76 42.59 -9.83
C PRO A 201 -53.54 42.32 -8.92
N PRO A 202 -53.75 42.20 -7.59
CA PRO A 202 -52.66 41.92 -6.66
C PRO A 202 -51.97 40.60 -7.03
N PRO A 203 -50.64 40.49 -6.86
CA PRO A 203 -49.91 39.27 -7.16
C PRO A 203 -50.47 38.09 -6.34
N PRO A 204 -50.53 36.88 -6.91
CA PRO A 204 -51.02 35.71 -6.20
C PRO A 204 -50.16 35.44 -4.96
N PRO A 205 -50.75 34.93 -3.87
CA PRO A 205 -50.01 34.60 -2.66
C PRO A 205 -48.93 33.55 -2.98
N PRO A 206 -47.75 33.62 -2.32
CA PRO A 206 -46.70 32.63 -2.51
C PRO A 206 -47.20 31.22 -2.15
N PRO A 207 -46.80 30.18 -2.88
CA PRO A 207 -47.19 28.81 -2.57
C PRO A 207 -46.74 28.43 -1.15
N PRO A 208 -47.53 27.64 -0.41
CA PRO A 208 -47.15 27.19 0.91
C PRO A 208 -45.82 26.42 0.85
N PRO A 209 -44.95 26.54 1.88
CA PRO A 209 -43.70 25.79 1.92
C PRO A 209 -44.00 24.29 1.87
N PRO A 210 -43.18 23.49 1.16
CA PRO A 210 -43.37 22.05 1.11
C PRO A 210 -43.29 21.45 2.53
N PRO A 211 -44.09 20.41 2.83
CA PRO A 211 -44.04 19.75 4.13
C PRO A 211 -42.62 19.24 4.40
N PRO A 212 -42.16 19.27 5.67
CA PRO A 212 -40.85 18.73 6.02
C PRO A 212 -40.77 17.25 5.62
N PRO A 213 -39.61 16.78 5.12
CA PRO A 213 -39.44 15.37 4.80
C PRO A 213 -39.66 14.50 6.06
N PRO A 214 -40.26 13.30 5.92
CA PRO A 214 -40.45 12.41 7.05
C PRO A 214 -39.09 12.07 7.70
N PRO A 215 -39.05 11.88 9.02
CA PRO A 215 -37.83 11.49 9.71
C PRO A 215 -37.30 10.16 9.13
N PRO A 216 -35.97 10.01 9.00
CA PRO A 216 -35.39 8.76 8.52
C PRO A 216 -35.76 7.61 9.48
N PRO A 217 -36.00 6.39 8.97
CA PRO A 217 -36.29 5.24 9.81
C PRO A 217 -35.13 4.98 10.80
N PRO A 218 -35.43 4.49 12.01
CA PRO A 218 -34.39 4.17 12.98
C PRO A 218 -33.42 3.12 12.40
N PRO A 219 -32.11 3.23 12.68
CA PRO A 219 -31.15 2.24 12.21
C PRO A 219 -31.48 0.86 12.77
N PRO A 220 -31.30 -0.23 12.00
CA PRO A 220 -31.53 -1.58 12.49
C PRO A 220 -30.63 -1.88 13.70
N PRO A 221 -31.11 -2.70 14.66
CA PRO A 221 -30.31 -3.08 15.82
C PRO A 221 -29.01 -3.77 15.36
N PRO A 222 -27.88 -3.54 16.07
CA PRO A 222 -26.63 -4.19 15.72
C PRO A 222 -26.78 -5.73 15.82
N PRO A 223 -26.16 -6.50 14.92
CA PRO A 223 -26.20 -7.95 15.00
C PRO A 223 -25.57 -8.42 16.32
N PRO A 224 -26.07 -9.52 16.91
CA PRO A 224 -25.50 -10.07 18.14
C PRO A 224 -24.01 -10.40 17.96
N PRO A 225 -23.17 -10.21 18.99
CA PRO A 225 -21.75 -10.54 18.92
C PRO A 225 -21.59 -12.04 18.59
N PRO A 226 -20.60 -12.42 17.76
CA PRO A 226 -20.33 -13.82 17.49
C PRO A 226 -19.95 -14.56 18.78
N PRO A 227 -20.33 -15.84 18.91
CA PRO A 227 -19.97 -16.64 20.08
C PRO A 227 -18.43 -16.70 20.25
N PRO A 228 -17.94 -16.75 21.49
CA PRO A 228 -16.51 -16.85 21.75
C PRO A 228 -15.94 -18.13 21.10
N PRO A 229 -14.74 -18.06 20.50
CA PRO A 229 -14.12 -19.24 19.93
C PRO A 229 -13.89 -20.29 21.03
N PRO A 230 -14.05 -21.59 20.72
CA PRO A 230 -13.81 -22.66 21.67
C PRO A 230 -12.36 -22.59 22.21
N PRO A 231 -12.14 -22.93 23.49
CA PRO A 231 -10.81 -22.91 24.09
C PRO A 231 -9.88 -23.81 23.28
N ALA A 232 -8.82 -23.23 22.73
CA ALA A 232 -7.81 -23.96 21.98
C ALA A 232 -7.26 -25.08 22.87
N SER A 233 -7.43 -26.33 22.40
CA SER A 233 -6.88 -27.51 23.03
C SER A 233 -5.37 -27.32 23.21
N ARG A 234 -4.97 -27.45 24.48
CA ARG A 234 -3.66 -27.10 25.01
C ARG A 234 -2.64 -28.15 24.55
N ALA A 235 -2.07 -27.97 23.36
CA ALA A 235 -0.86 -28.70 22.97
C ALA A 235 0.32 -28.20 23.83
N GLU A 236 0.85 -29.08 24.66
CA GLU A 236 1.97 -28.82 25.57
C GLU A 236 3.27 -28.54 24.78
N ASP A 237 3.59 -27.26 24.53
CA ASP A 237 4.90 -26.86 24.03
C ASP A 237 5.86 -26.61 25.21
N ASN A 238 6.61 -27.66 25.51
CA ASN A 238 7.73 -27.70 26.43
C ASN A 238 8.98 -27.10 25.77
N SER A 239 9.12 -25.77 25.77
CA SER A 239 10.36 -25.11 25.34
C SER A 239 10.84 -24.04 26.31
N GLN A 240 11.54 -24.51 27.34
CA GLN A 240 12.42 -23.70 28.19
C GLN A 240 13.55 -23.05 27.39
N GLN A 241 13.58 -21.71 27.44
CA GLN A 241 14.73 -20.96 27.98
C GLN A 241 16.06 -21.00 27.18
N HIS A 242 16.29 -19.99 26.35
CA HIS A 242 17.64 -19.41 26.22
C HIS A 242 17.61 -17.94 25.80
N ASP A 243 17.81 -17.06 26.78
CA ASP A 243 18.33 -15.70 26.60
C ASP A 243 19.84 -15.76 26.26
N LYS A 244 20.29 -14.82 25.41
CA LYS A 244 21.58 -14.09 25.37
C LYS A 244 21.62 -13.34 24.03
N ASP A 245 21.42 -12.02 24.08
CA ASP A 245 22.48 -11.00 24.04
C ASP A 245 23.13 -10.92 22.66
N ASP A 246 22.81 -9.85 21.92
CA ASP A 246 23.78 -9.13 21.08
C ASP A 246 23.26 -7.72 20.79
N ASN A 247 24.05 -6.79 21.28
CA ASN A 247 24.02 -5.33 21.23
C ASN A 247 24.06 -4.80 19.79
N ASP A 248 23.32 -3.71 19.50
CA ASP A 248 23.87 -2.35 19.37
C ASP A 248 25.08 -2.27 18.43
N MET A 249 24.83 -1.93 17.16
CA MET A 249 25.77 -1.19 16.32
C MET A 249 25.02 -0.47 15.18
N ALA A 250 25.45 0.78 14.95
CA ALA A 250 25.20 1.64 13.80
C ALA A 250 23.83 2.36 13.68
N ALA A 251 23.69 3.43 14.46
CA ALA A 251 23.03 4.65 14.01
C ALA A 251 24.05 5.79 14.08
N HIS A 252 24.77 6.04 12.97
CA HIS A 252 25.46 7.31 12.78
C HIS A 252 24.49 8.33 12.21
N ASP A 253 24.39 9.41 12.97
CA ASP A 253 23.83 10.71 12.67
C ASP A 253 24.77 11.41 11.68
N GLU A 254 24.24 12.03 10.64
CA GLU A 254 25.01 13.00 9.85
C GLU A 254 24.05 14.10 9.38
N LYS A 255 24.30 15.28 9.96
CA LYS A 255 23.72 16.59 9.66
C LYS A 255 24.85 17.42 9.02
N GLY A 256 24.46 18.30 8.09
CA GLY A 256 25.29 19.39 7.55
C GLY A 256 26.30 18.90 6.52
N GLU A 257 26.66 19.61 5.45
CA GLU A 257 26.52 21.02 5.14
C GLU A 257 26.40 21.23 3.62
N GLU A 258 25.83 22.39 3.26
CA GLU A 258 25.94 22.97 1.93
C GLU A 258 27.32 23.63 1.82
N HIS A 259 28.11 23.32 0.80
CA HIS A 259 29.06 24.28 0.23
C HIS A 259 29.36 23.99 -1.25
N ASN A 260 29.46 25.09 -1.99
CA ASN A 260 29.83 25.34 -3.39
C ASN A 260 31.18 24.70 -3.78
N ASP A 261 31.34 24.13 -4.97
CA ASP A 261 31.81 24.72 -6.25
C ASP A 261 33.27 24.35 -6.50
N LEU A 262 33.55 24.09 -7.78
CA LEU A 262 34.82 24.31 -8.49
C LEU A 262 36.11 23.56 -8.06
N LEU A 263 36.85 23.18 -9.10
CA LEU A 263 38.30 22.86 -9.12
C LEU A 263 38.68 21.53 -8.45
N ASP A 264 39.74 20.83 -8.82
CA ASP A 264 40.46 20.62 -10.07
C ASP A 264 41.34 19.38 -9.83
N HIS A 265 41.84 18.79 -10.92
CA HIS A 265 43.11 18.05 -11.07
C HIS A 265 43.74 17.21 -9.91
N HIS A 266 44.05 15.96 -10.28
CA HIS A 266 45.26 15.18 -9.97
C HIS A 266 45.89 15.21 -8.56
N HIS A 267 46.02 14.04 -7.92
CA HIS A 267 47.34 13.45 -7.71
C HIS A 267 47.31 11.96 -7.38
N ASP A 268 48.46 11.38 -7.66
CA ASP A 268 48.82 10.00 -7.89
C ASP A 268 49.19 9.24 -6.61
N ALA A 269 49.34 7.93 -6.79
CA ALA A 269 50.34 7.02 -6.22
C ALA A 269 50.77 7.07 -4.74
N ASN A 270 50.97 5.83 -4.24
CA ASN A 270 51.97 5.41 -3.26
C ASN A 270 51.95 6.04 -1.87
N GLN A 271 51.59 5.21 -0.89
CA GLN A 271 52.46 5.04 0.27
C GLN A 271 52.31 3.62 0.83
N ASP A 272 53.38 2.87 0.58
CA ASP A 272 53.77 1.64 1.24
C ASP A 272 53.92 1.81 2.76
N ALA A 273 53.82 0.64 3.41
CA ALA A 273 54.62 0.19 4.53
C ALA A 273 54.69 0.99 5.85
N ASP A 274 54.71 0.17 6.90
CA ASP A 274 55.52 0.33 8.11
C ASP A 274 54.87 0.95 9.37
N SER A 275 55.39 0.45 10.49
CA SER A 275 55.00 0.61 11.90
C SER A 275 53.81 -0.24 12.33
N GLY A 276 53.89 -1.09 13.36
CA GLY A 276 54.96 -1.29 14.32
C GLY A 276 54.37 -1.87 15.61
N LYS A 277 54.98 -2.97 16.06
CA LYS A 277 55.31 -3.31 17.46
C LYS A 277 54.57 -2.53 18.57
N ARG A 278 53.85 -3.26 19.43
CA ARG A 278 54.04 -3.34 20.90
C ARG A 278 52.72 -3.69 21.59
N ALA A 279 52.68 -4.85 22.23
CA ALA A 279 52.19 -5.03 23.60
C ALA A 279 52.26 -6.53 23.95
N LEU A 280 53.46 -6.96 24.35
CA LEU A 280 53.60 -8.08 25.27
C LEU A 280 53.02 -7.62 26.61
N GLY A 281 52.07 -8.37 27.15
CA GLY A 281 51.44 -8.12 28.43
C GLY A 281 51.11 -9.46 29.06
N ASP A 282 51.91 -9.80 30.06
CA ASP A 282 51.90 -10.98 30.90
C ASP A 282 50.52 -11.50 31.29
N ASN A 283 50.34 -12.83 31.23
CA ASN A 283 49.50 -13.51 32.20
C ASN A 283 49.90 -14.99 32.36
N LYS A 284 51.03 -15.20 33.05
CA LYS A 284 51.39 -16.48 33.68
C LYS A 284 50.49 -16.68 34.91
N ASN A 285 49.32 -17.30 34.74
CA ASN A 285 48.73 -18.12 35.81
C ASN A 285 47.56 -18.97 35.27
N LYS A 286 47.81 -20.23 34.88
CA LYS A 286 46.78 -21.30 34.77
C LYS A 286 47.34 -22.68 34.43
N GLU A 287 48.37 -23.11 35.14
CA GLU A 287 48.62 -24.54 35.32
C GLU A 287 48.00 -24.95 36.65
N ASN A 288 46.84 -25.63 36.59
CA ASN A 288 46.33 -26.59 37.59
C ASN A 288 44.85 -26.95 37.38
N ASN A 289 44.43 -27.23 36.14
CA ASN A 289 43.12 -27.90 35.95
C ASN A 289 43.00 -28.69 34.64
N LYS A 290 43.92 -29.64 34.41
CA LYS A 290 44.06 -30.37 33.14
C LYS A 290 43.60 -31.83 33.15
N LYS A 291 42.76 -32.27 34.11
CA LYS A 291 42.29 -33.68 34.16
C LYS A 291 40.78 -33.94 34.01
N ASP A 292 39.90 -32.94 34.00
CA ASP A 292 38.43 -33.18 33.92
C ASP A 292 37.69 -32.61 32.68
N VAL A 293 38.37 -32.39 31.56
CA VAL A 293 37.76 -31.79 30.33
C VAL A 293 37.88 -32.71 29.10
N LYS A 294 37.72 -34.02 29.26
CA LYS A 294 37.64 -34.96 28.10
C LYS A 294 36.24 -35.49 27.76
N LYS A 295 35.17 -35.11 28.49
CA LYS A 295 33.81 -35.65 28.22
C LYS A 295 32.75 -34.66 27.70
N THR A 296 33.09 -33.39 27.45
CA THR A 296 32.09 -32.37 26.99
C THR A 296 32.34 -31.79 25.59
N SER A 297 33.42 -32.18 24.89
CA SER A 297 33.76 -31.61 23.56
C SER A 297 32.81 -32.04 22.42
N ASN A 298 32.10 -33.16 22.56
CA ASN A 298 31.14 -33.62 21.54
C ASN A 298 29.77 -32.91 21.61
N GLY A 299 29.45 -32.22 22.71
CA GLY A 299 28.20 -31.48 22.87
C GLY A 299 28.22 -30.05 22.28
N MET A 300 29.40 -29.43 22.18
CA MET A 300 29.55 -28.06 21.66
C MET A 300 29.63 -28.01 20.12
N LYS A 301 30.23 -29.01 19.46
CA LYS A 301 30.31 -29.06 17.99
C LYS A 301 28.94 -29.25 17.32
N ARG A 302 28.01 -29.99 17.93
CA ARG A 302 26.62 -30.14 17.41
C ARG A 302 25.78 -28.85 17.47
N LYS A 303 26.08 -27.91 18.38
CA LYS A 303 25.38 -26.61 18.47
C LYS A 303 25.89 -25.56 17.46
N ALA A 304 27.14 -25.68 17.01
CA ALA A 304 27.70 -24.81 15.96
C ALA A 304 27.11 -25.12 14.57
N ASN A 305 27.01 -26.39 14.19
CA ASN A 305 26.45 -26.78 12.87
C ASN A 305 24.93 -26.55 12.76
N ARG A 306 24.17 -26.65 13.86
CA ARG A 306 22.71 -26.38 13.84
C ARG A 306 22.37 -24.89 13.69
N ARG A 307 23.31 -23.98 13.99
CA ARG A 307 23.18 -22.52 13.76
C ARG A 307 23.42 -22.11 12.31
N GLN A 308 24.20 -22.87 11.54
CA GLN A 308 24.48 -22.54 10.14
C GLN A 308 23.31 -22.93 9.20
N ASN A 309 22.58 -24.02 9.49
CA ASN A 309 21.53 -24.49 8.59
C ASN A 309 20.20 -23.72 8.66
N LYS A 310 19.89 -23.02 9.78
CA LYS A 310 18.66 -22.21 9.89
C LYS A 310 18.73 -20.83 9.23
N LYS A 311 19.89 -20.41 8.69
CA LYS A 311 20.07 -19.11 8.00
C LYS A 311 20.06 -19.21 6.47
N ARG A 312 20.00 -20.42 5.88
CA ARG A 312 20.10 -20.62 4.41
C ARG A 312 18.82 -20.35 3.58
N PRO A 313 17.56 -20.39 4.07
CA PRO A 313 16.41 -20.26 3.17
C PRO A 313 16.17 -18.83 2.63
N ASN A 314 16.99 -17.84 3.00
CA ASN A 314 16.77 -16.44 2.63
C ASN A 314 17.68 -15.91 1.51
N LYS A 315 18.64 -16.69 0.99
CA LYS A 315 19.53 -16.23 -0.10
C LYS A 315 18.75 -15.96 -1.39
N MET A 316 17.83 -16.87 -1.77
CA MET A 316 17.00 -16.71 -2.97
C MET A 316 16.00 -15.56 -2.83
N GLN A 317 15.38 -15.37 -1.66
CA GLN A 317 14.47 -14.25 -1.44
C GLN A 317 15.20 -12.89 -1.44
N ARG A 318 16.42 -12.83 -0.89
CA ARG A 318 17.30 -11.65 -0.97
C ARG A 318 17.72 -11.35 -2.41
N PHE A 319 18.02 -12.38 -3.21
CA PHE A 319 18.31 -12.24 -4.64
C PHE A 319 17.09 -11.72 -5.41
N LYS A 320 15.90 -12.31 -5.22
CA LYS A 320 14.64 -11.83 -5.82
C LYS A 320 14.36 -10.36 -5.47
N ARG A 321 14.53 -9.97 -4.20
CA ARG A 321 14.41 -8.56 -3.75
C ARG A 321 15.45 -7.64 -4.41
N ARG A 322 16.71 -8.08 -4.53
CA ARG A 322 17.76 -7.30 -5.24
C ARG A 322 17.44 -7.13 -6.72
N LYS A 323 16.99 -8.19 -7.41
CA LYS A 323 16.57 -8.15 -8.83
C LYS A 323 15.41 -7.18 -9.03
N GLN A 324 14.38 -7.26 -8.18
CA GLN A 324 13.23 -6.34 -8.22
C GLN A 324 13.63 -4.89 -7.95
N MET A 325 14.54 -4.65 -7.00
CA MET A 325 15.06 -3.31 -6.72
C MET A 325 15.84 -2.73 -7.91
N ARG A 326 16.70 -3.52 -8.56
CA ARG A 326 17.42 -3.12 -9.78
C ARG A 326 16.45 -2.79 -10.91
N GLN A 327 15.42 -3.60 -11.12
CA GLN A 327 14.38 -3.35 -12.12
C GLN A 327 13.62 -2.05 -11.83
N ARG A 328 13.25 -1.79 -10.57
CA ARG A 328 12.59 -0.54 -10.15
C ARG A 328 13.49 0.69 -10.36
N LYS A 329 14.80 0.57 -10.10
CA LYS A 329 15.79 1.63 -10.39
C LYS A 329 15.87 1.92 -11.90
N ARG A 330 15.98 0.87 -12.74
CA ARG A 330 15.98 0.99 -14.21
C ARG A 330 14.71 1.67 -14.73
N ARG A 331 13.51 1.24 -14.30
CA ARG A 331 12.23 1.90 -14.66
C ARG A 331 12.19 3.37 -14.25
N ARG A 332 12.68 3.72 -13.06
CA ARG A 332 12.73 5.10 -12.58
C ARG A 332 13.71 5.97 -13.39
N GLN A 333 14.84 5.43 -13.79
CA GLN A 333 15.80 6.11 -14.68
C GLN A 333 15.23 6.30 -16.09
N ALA A 334 14.60 5.28 -16.67
CA ALA A 334 13.93 5.38 -17.98
C ALA A 334 12.83 6.45 -17.97
N LEU A 335 12.01 6.51 -16.92
CA LEU A 335 10.99 7.54 -16.77
C LEU A 335 11.59 8.95 -16.65
N ARG A 336 12.71 9.10 -15.93
CA ARG A 336 13.45 10.37 -15.86
C ARG A 336 13.98 10.79 -17.24
N LYS A 337 14.55 9.87 -18.03
CA LYS A 337 15.01 10.13 -19.40
C LYS A 337 13.84 10.55 -20.31
N ARG A 338 12.71 9.85 -20.29
CA ARG A 338 11.48 10.22 -21.04
C ARG A 338 10.96 11.60 -20.65
N ASN A 339 10.95 11.92 -19.36
CA ASN A 339 10.54 13.23 -18.86
C ASN A 339 11.52 14.36 -19.24
N ARG A 340 12.82 14.07 -19.37
CA ARG A 340 13.80 15.03 -19.91
C ARG A 340 13.57 15.25 -21.40
N LYS A 341 13.43 14.18 -22.21
CA LYS A 341 13.15 14.28 -23.66
C LYS A 341 11.87 15.07 -23.96
N THR A 342 10.78 14.79 -23.25
CA THR A 342 9.51 15.53 -23.41
C THR A 342 9.62 17.01 -23.01
N LYS A 343 10.35 17.34 -21.93
CA LYS A 343 10.65 18.73 -21.58
C LYS A 343 11.49 19.43 -22.65
N SER A 344 12.51 18.78 -23.19
CA SER A 344 13.34 19.33 -24.27
C SER A 344 12.53 19.53 -25.55
N LYS A 345 11.70 18.56 -25.96
CA LYS A 345 10.77 18.71 -27.10
C LYS A 345 9.82 19.88 -26.89
N LYS A 346 9.23 20.02 -25.69
CA LYS A 346 8.36 21.16 -25.35
C LYS A 346 9.10 22.50 -25.36
N LYS A 347 10.38 22.55 -24.98
CA LYS A 347 11.22 23.74 -25.11
C LYS A 347 11.51 24.07 -26.58
N ARG A 348 11.84 23.08 -27.42
CA ARG A 348 12.05 23.26 -28.87
C ARG A 348 10.79 23.77 -29.56
N LEU A 349 9.64 23.14 -29.32
CA LEU A 349 8.34 23.59 -29.87
C LEU A 349 8.00 25.03 -29.46
N LYS A 350 8.35 25.45 -28.24
CA LYS A 350 8.19 26.84 -27.81
C LYS A 350 9.15 27.82 -28.51
N LYS A 351 10.37 27.39 -28.86
CA LYS A 351 11.33 28.22 -29.62
C LYS A 351 10.86 28.38 -31.07
N VAL A 352 10.44 27.29 -31.71
CA VAL A 352 10.02 27.29 -33.13
C VAL A 352 8.67 28.01 -33.32
N GLY A 353 7.67 27.78 -32.46
CA GLY A 353 6.38 28.47 -32.54
C GLY A 353 6.35 29.88 -31.92
N GLY A 354 7.49 30.42 -31.49
CA GLY A 354 7.57 31.62 -30.66
C GLY A 354 7.61 32.97 -31.38
N LYS A 355 7.82 32.98 -32.70
CA LYS A 355 8.02 34.24 -33.44
C LYS A 355 6.76 34.83 -34.09
N LYS A 356 5.78 34.02 -34.52
CA LYS A 356 4.66 34.51 -35.35
C LYS A 356 3.34 34.87 -34.62
N ASN A 357 3.28 34.92 -33.28
CA ASN A 357 1.99 35.14 -32.59
C ASN A 357 2.08 35.92 -31.25
N LYS A 358 2.93 36.97 -31.21
CA LYS A 358 3.17 37.78 -30.01
C LYS A 358 2.09 38.81 -29.68
N LYS A 359 1.17 39.14 -30.60
CA LYS A 359 0.04 40.07 -30.37
C LYS A 359 -1.17 39.42 -29.66
N LYS A 360 -0.99 38.34 -28.90
CA LYS A 360 -2.10 37.72 -28.14
C LYS A 360 -2.42 38.50 -26.87
N ASN A 361 -3.66 39.01 -26.87
CA ASN A 361 -4.49 39.64 -25.83
C ASN A 361 -3.93 39.55 -24.38
N PRO A 362 -3.56 40.68 -23.75
CA PRO A 362 -2.97 40.72 -22.40
C PRO A 362 -3.86 40.07 -21.32
N LYS A 363 -5.19 40.08 -21.51
CA LYS A 363 -6.16 39.42 -20.62
C LYS A 363 -5.89 37.91 -20.47
N MET A 364 -5.55 37.22 -21.57
CA MET A 364 -5.27 35.78 -21.55
C MET A 364 -3.96 35.44 -20.80
N LYS A 365 -2.93 36.30 -20.91
CA LYS A 365 -1.67 36.14 -20.14
C LYS A 365 -1.92 36.31 -18.64
N LYS A 366 -2.74 37.28 -18.23
CA LYS A 366 -3.13 37.50 -16.82
C LYS A 366 -3.86 36.27 -16.26
N ASN A 367 -4.83 35.73 -17.00
CA ASN A 367 -5.58 34.52 -16.59
C ASN A 367 -4.68 33.28 -16.46
N LYS A 368 -3.75 33.08 -17.41
CA LYS A 368 -2.77 31.99 -17.34
C LYS A 368 -1.83 32.11 -16.14
N ARG A 369 -1.37 33.33 -15.81
CA ARG A 369 -0.56 33.60 -14.60
C ARG A 369 -1.36 33.28 -13.33
N LYS A 370 -2.61 33.73 -13.22
CA LYS A 370 -3.51 33.43 -12.10
C LYS A 370 -3.72 31.91 -11.93
N MET A 371 -3.99 31.19 -13.02
CA MET A 371 -4.19 29.73 -12.99
C MET A 371 -2.91 28.97 -12.56
N LEU A 372 -1.74 29.37 -13.06
CA LEU A 372 -0.46 28.78 -12.65
C LEU A 372 -0.16 29.07 -11.17
N ALA A 373 -0.45 30.28 -10.68
CA ALA A 373 -0.32 30.62 -9.27
C ALA A 373 -1.24 29.76 -8.38
N LYS A 374 -2.52 29.58 -8.76
CA LYS A 374 -3.48 28.69 -8.08
C LYS A 374 -2.96 27.25 -8.03
N ARG A 375 -2.42 26.74 -9.15
CA ARG A 375 -1.83 25.40 -9.22
C ARG A 375 -0.60 25.25 -8.32
N LYS A 376 0.28 26.25 -8.26
CA LYS A 376 1.44 26.27 -7.35
C LYS A 376 1.00 26.29 -5.89
N ARG A 377 0.01 27.11 -5.51
CA ARG A 377 -0.58 27.14 -4.15
C ARG A 377 -1.16 25.77 -3.76
N LYS A 378 -1.95 25.13 -4.62
CA LYS A 378 -2.50 23.78 -4.40
C LYS A 378 -1.39 22.74 -4.21
N GLN A 379 -0.33 22.81 -5.01
CA GLN A 379 0.82 21.91 -4.89
C GLN A 379 1.61 22.14 -3.59
N LYS A 380 1.79 23.40 -3.16
CA LYS A 380 2.41 23.76 -1.88
C LYS A 380 1.59 23.20 -0.70
N LYS A 381 0.26 23.37 -0.71
CA LYS A 381 -0.66 22.80 0.29
C LYS A 381 -0.54 21.26 0.38
N LYS A 382 -0.52 20.56 -0.76
CA LYS A 382 -0.34 19.09 -0.80
C LYS A 382 1.04 18.65 -0.26
N ARG A 383 2.11 19.40 -0.56
CA ARG A 383 3.45 19.15 0.00
C ARG A 383 3.47 19.34 1.53
N MET A 384 2.82 20.39 2.03
CA MET A 384 2.70 20.65 3.47
C MET A 384 1.92 19.57 4.20
N GLN A 385 0.77 19.13 3.66
CA GLN A 385 0.01 18.00 4.20
C GLN A 385 0.85 16.72 4.26
N LYS A 386 1.62 16.42 3.20
CA LYS A 386 2.53 15.26 3.19
C LYS A 386 3.65 15.37 4.23
N ARG A 387 4.19 16.57 4.47
CA ARG A 387 5.16 16.82 5.55
C ARG A 387 4.52 16.60 6.93
N ARG A 388 3.33 17.16 7.18
CA ARG A 388 2.56 16.96 8.43
C ARG A 388 2.30 15.47 8.69
N HIS A 389 1.84 14.73 7.68
CA HIS A 389 1.63 13.28 7.80
C HIS A 389 2.92 12.51 8.11
N LYS A 390 4.04 12.85 7.43
CA LYS A 390 5.35 12.22 7.69
C LYS A 390 5.84 12.50 9.12
N LEU A 391 5.60 13.70 9.65
CA LEU A 391 5.92 14.04 11.04
C LEU A 391 5.05 13.25 12.03
N LYS A 392 3.74 13.12 11.78
CA LYS A 392 2.83 12.28 12.58
C LYS A 392 3.32 10.83 12.66
N MET A 393 3.73 10.25 11.52
CA MET A 393 4.30 8.90 11.49
C MET A 393 5.64 8.78 12.24
N ARG A 394 6.50 9.81 12.18
CA ARG A 394 7.75 9.86 12.96
C ARG A 394 7.47 9.93 14.47
N LYS A 395 6.52 10.75 14.91
CA LYS A 395 6.09 10.85 16.31
C LYS A 395 5.55 9.50 16.80
N GLN A 396 4.69 8.85 16.02
CA GLN A 396 4.17 7.52 16.36
C GLN A 396 5.27 6.46 16.49
N ARG A 397 6.28 6.48 15.61
CA ARG A 397 7.45 5.58 15.72
C ARG A 397 8.28 5.85 16.98
N ARG A 398 8.50 7.12 17.34
CA ARG A 398 9.18 7.49 18.61
C ARG A 398 8.39 6.98 19.82
N ASN A 399 7.07 7.18 19.84
CA ASN A 399 6.21 6.68 20.92
C ASN A 399 6.25 5.15 21.03
N ARG A 400 6.23 4.42 19.91
CA ARG A 400 6.39 2.96 19.91
C ARG A 400 7.75 2.52 20.46
N LYS A 401 8.84 3.19 20.05
CA LYS A 401 10.18 2.92 20.61
C LYS A 401 10.23 3.19 22.11
N HIS A 402 9.65 4.29 22.56
CA HIS A 402 9.58 4.64 23.99
C HIS A 402 8.77 3.60 24.78
N LYS A 403 7.59 3.19 24.30
CA LYS A 403 6.77 2.13 24.93
C LYS A 403 7.53 0.80 25.00
N ASN A 404 8.27 0.44 23.94
CA ASN A 404 9.11 -0.76 23.93
C ASN A 404 10.27 -0.64 24.93
N LYS A 405 10.89 0.53 25.06
CA LYS A 405 11.94 0.80 26.07
C LYS A 405 11.38 0.67 27.49
N LEU A 406 10.18 1.20 27.75
CA LEU A 406 9.52 1.07 29.04
C LEU A 406 9.16 -0.38 29.37
N ARG A 407 8.63 -1.13 28.39
CA ARG A 407 8.40 -2.59 28.53
C ARG A 407 9.70 -3.35 28.81
N ARG A 408 10.81 -2.99 28.14
CA ARG A 408 12.13 -3.58 28.42
C ARG A 408 12.58 -3.27 29.84
N LYS A 409 12.43 -2.02 30.31
CA LYS A 409 12.75 -1.61 31.69
C LYS A 409 11.89 -2.37 32.71
N GLN A 410 10.59 -2.51 32.49
CA GLN A 410 9.70 -3.31 33.34
C GLN A 410 10.12 -4.79 33.40
N ARG A 411 10.51 -5.39 32.26
CA ARG A 411 11.04 -6.76 32.23
C ARG A 411 12.34 -6.90 33.02
N LEU A 412 13.25 -5.93 32.90
CA LEU A 412 14.49 -5.90 33.67
C LEU A 412 14.21 -5.73 35.17
N ASN A 413 13.29 -4.85 35.57
CA ASN A 413 12.88 -4.69 36.97
C ASN A 413 12.23 -5.97 37.50
N ARG A 414 11.39 -6.66 36.71
CA ARG A 414 10.84 -7.99 37.08
C ARG A 414 11.93 -9.06 37.21
N LYS A 415 13.02 -8.99 36.42
CA LYS A 415 14.17 -9.89 36.56
C LYS A 415 14.99 -9.54 37.82
N LYS A 416 15.22 -8.25 38.10
CA LYS A 416 15.97 -7.75 39.26
C LYS A 416 15.23 -7.92 40.59
N GLY A 417 13.89 -7.88 40.60
CA GLY A 417 13.03 -8.07 41.78
C GLY A 417 12.65 -9.52 42.09
N LYS A 418 13.09 -10.49 41.27
CA LYS A 418 12.90 -11.94 41.54
C LYS A 418 14.07 -12.69 42.25
N PRO A 419 15.02 -12.09 43.00
CA PRO A 419 16.24 -12.82 43.36
C PRO A 419 16.17 -13.66 44.64
N LEU A 420 15.11 -13.65 45.45
CA LEU A 420 15.16 -14.34 46.76
C LEU A 420 14.15 -15.48 46.96
N LYS A 421 12.87 -15.31 46.60
CA LYS A 421 11.87 -16.36 46.84
C LYS A 421 12.12 -17.63 46.00
N ASN A 422 12.50 -17.48 44.72
CA ASN A 422 12.83 -18.64 43.87
C ASN A 422 14.20 -19.26 44.19
N ARG A 423 15.15 -18.50 44.76
CA ARG A 423 16.45 -19.04 45.18
C ARG A 423 16.30 -19.92 46.42
N LYS A 424 15.49 -19.49 47.40
CA LYS A 424 15.11 -20.33 48.55
C LYS A 424 14.37 -21.59 48.12
N ASN A 425 13.38 -21.48 47.22
CA ASN A 425 12.66 -22.67 46.72
C ASN A 425 13.57 -23.63 45.93
N ARG A 426 14.54 -23.12 45.15
CA ARG A 426 15.50 -23.96 44.43
C ARG A 426 16.50 -24.65 45.37
N LYS A 427 16.92 -23.97 46.46
CA LYS A 427 17.76 -24.57 47.51
C LYS A 427 16.97 -25.64 48.29
N ASN A 428 15.73 -25.36 48.69
CA ASN A 428 14.86 -26.33 49.34
C ASN A 428 14.58 -27.56 48.47
N ARG A 429 14.36 -27.37 47.16
CA ARG A 429 14.17 -28.49 46.22
C ARG A 429 15.44 -29.32 46.04
N ARG A 430 16.64 -28.72 46.11
CA ARG A 430 17.92 -29.45 46.13
C ARG A 430 18.10 -30.22 47.44
N ASN A 431 17.83 -29.59 48.59
CA ASN A 431 17.92 -30.24 49.89
C ASN A 431 16.95 -31.43 50.00
N ARG A 432 15.69 -31.29 49.55
CA ARG A 432 14.75 -32.42 49.49
C ARG A 432 15.26 -33.58 48.63
N LYS A 433 15.90 -33.29 47.49
CA LYS A 433 16.49 -34.34 46.64
C LYS A 433 17.70 -35.01 47.30
N ASN A 434 18.55 -34.25 47.98
CA ASN A 434 19.70 -34.79 48.70
C ASN A 434 19.25 -35.65 49.90
N ASN A 435 18.28 -35.19 50.70
CA ASN A 435 17.71 -35.99 51.79
C ASN A 435 17.05 -37.28 51.26
N LYS A 436 16.36 -37.23 50.11
CA LYS A 436 15.81 -38.44 49.48
C LYS A 436 16.91 -39.42 49.05
N ARG A 437 18.03 -38.92 48.52
CA ARG A 437 19.20 -39.75 48.18
C ARG A 437 19.85 -40.37 49.42
N GLN A 438 20.04 -39.60 50.49
CA GLN A 438 20.56 -40.12 51.75
C GLN A 438 19.66 -41.22 52.33
N ARG A 439 18.34 -41.00 52.36
CA ARG A 439 17.38 -42.04 52.81
C ARG A 439 17.47 -43.33 51.98
N LEU A 440 17.62 -43.21 50.66
CA LEU A 440 17.79 -44.39 49.79
C LEU A 440 19.13 -45.10 50.03
N ASN A 441 20.22 -44.35 50.24
CA ASN A 441 21.51 -44.95 50.59
C ASN A 441 21.47 -45.65 51.95
N ASN A 442 20.88 -45.03 52.97
CA ASN A 442 20.74 -45.65 54.29
C ASN A 442 19.92 -46.94 54.18
N LYS A 443 18.80 -46.93 53.45
CA LYS A 443 17.97 -48.13 53.23
C LYS A 443 18.74 -49.25 52.52
N ARG A 444 19.61 -48.92 51.56
CA ARG A 444 20.49 -49.90 50.90
C ARG A 444 21.52 -50.49 51.87
N MET A 445 22.12 -49.68 52.73
CA MET A 445 23.06 -50.17 53.74
C MET A 445 22.37 -51.11 54.74
N THR A 446 21.16 -50.76 55.21
CA THR A 446 20.41 -51.64 56.14
C THR A 446 20.02 -52.96 55.49
N GLN A 447 19.62 -52.96 54.21
CA GLN A 447 19.36 -54.19 53.47
C GLN A 447 20.61 -55.03 53.27
N ALA A 448 21.76 -54.41 52.96
CA ALA A 448 23.03 -55.12 52.84
C ALA A 448 23.45 -55.78 54.16
N SER A 449 23.34 -55.07 55.29
CA SER A 449 23.63 -55.65 56.61
C SER A 449 22.69 -56.79 56.97
N LYS A 450 21.39 -56.71 56.60
CA LYS A 450 20.44 -57.78 56.85
C LYS A 450 20.78 -59.05 56.06
N LEU A 451 21.18 -58.90 54.80
CA LEU A 451 21.64 -60.03 53.97
C LEU A 451 22.90 -60.66 54.56
N GLN A 452 23.85 -59.87 55.06
CA GLN A 452 25.05 -60.40 55.72
C GLN A 452 24.72 -61.18 57.01
N SER A 453 23.74 -60.74 57.80
CA SER A 453 23.32 -61.48 59.01
C SER A 453 22.59 -62.79 58.70
N GLU A 454 21.81 -62.83 57.60
CA GLU A 454 21.12 -64.05 57.15
C GLU A 454 22.14 -65.07 56.57
N GLU A 455 23.20 -64.61 55.92
CA GLU A 455 24.27 -65.49 55.39
C GLU A 455 25.09 -66.16 56.52
N THR A 456 25.19 -65.52 57.69
CA THR A 456 25.87 -66.09 58.87
C THR A 456 24.99 -67.00 59.73
N SER A 457 23.68 -67.12 59.47
CA SER A 457 22.78 -67.99 60.24
C SER A 457 22.37 -69.28 59.51
N ALA A 458 23.10 -69.67 58.47
CA ALA A 458 22.90 -70.96 57.82
C ALA A 458 23.31 -72.09 58.79
N PRO A 459 22.40 -73.02 59.15
CA PRO A 459 22.72 -74.10 60.07
C PRO A 459 23.72 -75.06 59.42
N GLN A 460 24.89 -75.22 60.06
CA GLN A 460 25.78 -76.36 59.83
C GLN A 460 25.08 -77.63 60.32
N SER A 461 24.22 -78.21 59.48
CA SER A 461 23.56 -79.48 59.77
C SER A 461 23.63 -80.36 58.53
N THR A 462 24.73 -81.10 58.39
CA THR A 462 24.79 -82.51 57.95
C THR A 462 26.25 -82.92 57.71
N GLN A 463 26.94 -83.27 58.79
CA GLN A 463 28.04 -84.24 58.74
C GLN A 463 27.77 -85.29 59.82
N LYS A 464 27.03 -86.34 59.46
CA LYS A 464 27.10 -87.63 60.14
C LYS A 464 26.45 -88.70 59.26
N GLU A 465 27.07 -89.87 59.31
CA GLU A 465 26.62 -91.17 58.78
C GLU A 465 26.94 -91.47 57.31
N GLU A 466 28.16 -91.95 57.09
CA GLU A 466 28.36 -93.20 56.33
C GLU A 466 29.65 -93.89 56.80
N LYS A 467 29.49 -94.75 57.81
CA LYS A 467 30.42 -95.83 58.19
C LYS A 467 29.57 -96.91 58.87
N SER A 468 29.09 -97.87 58.09
CA SER A 468 29.26 -99.31 58.31
C SER A 468 28.53 -100.10 57.24
#